data_AF-A0A1F8TE73-F1
#
_entry.id   AF-A0A1F8TE73-F1
#
_cell.length_a   1.000
_cell.length_b   1.000
_cell.length_c   1.000
_cell.angle_alpha   90.00
_cell.angle_beta   90.00
_cell.angle_gamma   90.00
#
_symmetry.space_group_name_H-M   'P 1'
#
loop_
_entity.id
_entity.type
_entity.pdbx_description
1 polymer ?
#
loop_
_entity_poly.entity_id
_entity_poly.type
_entity_poly.pdbx_seq_one_letter_code
_entity_poly.pdbx_strand_id
1 'polypeptide(L)'
;MFSAGHVDSATLRAARVVGVVCAILFVSPVALSLAFPQAFFFPPYHAVYERLLGAMLLSLALGLLLALRDPVRNAGVYAVVGLVSGFLAGSVAYSLIADGADPLHWFVQVPLLSAVSIALVVTYTRLRRPHPVVTRIVIAAVLLLPLVLYAHDLVYAAFVR
;
A
#
# COMPACT_ATOMS: atom_id res chain seq x y z
N MET A 1 4.89 26.84 -21.88
CA MET A 1 4.84 25.67 -22.79
C MET A 1 5.93 24.70 -22.36
N PHE A 2 5.61 23.83 -21.39
CA PHE A 2 6.58 22.87 -20.86
C PHE A 2 6.69 21.71 -21.85
N SER A 3 7.89 21.50 -22.40
CA SER A 3 8.21 20.36 -23.24
C SER A 3 7.88 19.07 -22.47
N ALA A 4 6.81 18.39 -22.86
CA ALA A 4 6.46 17.08 -22.33
C ALA A 4 7.58 16.14 -22.78
N GLY A 5 8.49 15.80 -21.85
CA GLY A 5 9.45 14.72 -22.07
C GLY A 5 8.67 13.50 -22.54
N HIS A 6 8.94 13.06 -23.76
CA HIS A 6 8.22 11.95 -24.38
C HIS A 6 8.52 10.70 -23.56
N VAL A 7 7.51 10.18 -22.84
CA VAL A 7 7.66 8.95 -22.08
C VAL A 7 7.66 7.79 -23.07
N ASP A 8 8.72 6.99 -23.06
CA ASP A 8 8.88 5.88 -23.99
C ASP A 8 7.71 4.88 -23.91
N SER A 9 7.32 4.34 -25.06
CA SER A 9 6.25 3.35 -25.17
C SER A 9 6.51 2.09 -24.33
N ALA A 10 7.78 1.72 -24.15
CA ALA A 10 8.20 0.65 -23.26
C ALA A 10 7.88 0.95 -21.78
N THR A 11 8.12 2.19 -21.33
CA THR A 11 7.81 2.64 -19.97
C THR A 11 6.30 2.64 -19.72
N LEU A 12 5.49 3.02 -20.72
CA LEU A 12 4.03 2.96 -20.61
C LEU A 12 3.51 1.52 -20.53
N ARG A 13 4.07 0.60 -21.32
CA ARG A 13 3.71 -0.82 -21.25
C ARG A 13 4.10 -1.42 -19.90
N ALA A 14 5.31 -1.13 -19.41
CA ALA A 14 5.77 -1.59 -18.11
C ALA A 14 4.86 -1.08 -16.98
N ALA A 15 4.50 0.21 -16.99
CA ALA A 15 3.60 0.80 -15.99
C ALA A 15 2.21 0.14 -15.98
N ARG A 16 1.70 -0.25 -17.15
CA ARG A 16 0.44 -1.00 -17.25
C ARG A 16 0.57 -2.40 -16.68
N VAL A 17 1.63 -3.13 -17.04
CA VAL A 17 1.90 -4.47 -16.50
C VAL A 17 2.02 -4.42 -14.98
N VAL A 18 2.82 -3.49 -14.44
CA VAL A 18 2.95 -3.30 -12.99
C VAL A 18 1.60 -2.99 -12.35
N GLY A 19 0.82 -2.06 -12.92
CA GLY A 19 -0.49 -1.72 -12.38
C GLY A 19 -1.47 -2.91 -12.37
N VAL A 20 -1.48 -3.75 -13.41
CA VAL A 20 -2.29 -4.98 -13.44
C VAL A 20 -1.82 -5.98 -12.39
N VAL A 21 -0.51 -6.25 -12.31
CA VAL A 21 0.05 -7.18 -11.34
C VAL A 21 -0.26 -6.71 -9.91
N CYS A 22 -0.03 -5.44 -9.60
CA CYS A 22 -0.36 -4.88 -8.29
C CYS A 22 -1.86 -4.94 -7.98
N ALA A 23 -2.74 -4.69 -8.96
CA ALA A 23 -4.17 -4.83 -8.76
C ALA A 23 -4.56 -6.28 -8.43
N ILE A 24 -3.99 -7.27 -9.13
CA ILE A 24 -4.20 -8.69 -8.82
C ILE A 24 -3.72 -9.01 -7.40
N LEU A 25 -2.54 -8.51 -7.03
CA LEU A 25 -1.97 -8.71 -5.69
C LEU A 25 -2.75 -8.02 -4.57
N PHE A 26 -3.57 -7.00 -4.87
CA PHE A 26 -4.51 -6.42 -3.90
C PHE A 26 -5.83 -7.21 -3.81
N VAL A 27 -6.27 -7.84 -4.91
CA VAL A 27 -7.46 -8.70 -4.90
C VAL A 27 -7.15 -10.05 -4.26
N SER A 28 -5.93 -10.58 -4.42
CA SER A 28 -5.59 -11.93 -3.95
C SER A 28 -5.78 -12.14 -2.44
N PRO A 29 -5.40 -11.22 -1.53
CA PRO A 29 -5.69 -11.37 -0.10
C PRO A 29 -7.19 -11.49 0.18
N VAL A 30 -8.02 -10.74 -0.54
CA VAL A 30 -9.49 -10.74 -0.34
C VAL A 30 -10.11 -12.08 -0.74
N ALA A 31 -9.59 -12.71 -1.80
CA ALA A 31 -10.05 -14.04 -2.22
C ALA A 31 -9.45 -15.15 -1.33
N LEU A 32 -8.14 -15.08 -1.06
CA LEU A 32 -7.41 -16.10 -0.31
C LEU A 32 -7.75 -16.09 1.18
N SER A 33 -8.19 -14.96 1.74
CA SER A 33 -8.62 -14.88 3.13
C SER A 33 -9.85 -15.74 3.43
N LEU A 34 -10.64 -16.12 2.41
CA LEU A 34 -11.74 -17.08 2.57
C LEU A 34 -11.26 -18.49 2.92
N ALA A 35 -10.05 -18.85 2.47
CA ALA A 35 -9.44 -20.16 2.74
C ALA A 35 -8.38 -20.11 3.87
N PHE A 36 -7.67 -18.99 3.99
CA PHE A 36 -6.56 -18.82 4.93
C PHE A 36 -6.65 -17.48 5.69
N PRO A 37 -7.65 -17.28 6.56
CA PRO A 37 -7.87 -16.00 7.24
C PRO A 37 -6.69 -15.61 8.14
N GLN A 38 -6.04 -16.58 8.80
CA GLN A 38 -4.85 -16.33 9.63
C GLN A 38 -3.67 -15.71 8.87
N ALA A 39 -3.61 -15.86 7.54
CA ALA A 39 -2.54 -15.25 6.76
C ALA A 39 -2.76 -13.75 6.52
N PHE A 40 -4.02 -13.31 6.50
CA PHE A 40 -4.42 -12.00 6.01
C PHE A 40 -5.11 -11.11 7.06
N PHE A 41 -5.57 -11.68 8.17
CA PHE A 41 -6.31 -10.97 9.22
C PHE A 41 -5.73 -11.24 10.61
N PHE A 42 -5.81 -10.23 11.48
CA PHE A 42 -5.44 -10.36 12.89
C PHE A 42 -6.63 -10.86 13.71
N PRO A 43 -6.44 -11.80 14.65
CA PRO A 43 -7.45 -12.14 15.63
C PRO A 43 -7.62 -11.00 16.66
N PRO A 44 -8.81 -10.83 17.26
CA PRO A 44 -10.06 -11.57 17.01
C PRO A 44 -10.73 -11.15 15.70
N TYR A 45 -11.03 -12.13 14.84
CA TYR A 45 -11.66 -11.91 13.54
C TYR A 45 -13.01 -11.22 13.72
N HIS A 46 -13.14 -10.02 13.16
CA HIS A 46 -14.35 -9.21 13.25
C HIS A 46 -14.83 -8.85 11.86
N ALA A 47 -16.10 -9.14 11.56
CA ALA A 47 -16.67 -8.96 10.22
C ALA A 47 -16.55 -7.51 9.72
N VAL A 48 -16.63 -6.51 10.61
CA VAL A 48 -16.43 -5.10 10.24
C VAL A 48 -14.99 -4.85 9.78
N TYR A 49 -14.01 -5.35 10.53
CA TYR A 49 -12.59 -5.23 10.19
C TYR A 49 -12.26 -5.91 8.86
N GLU A 50 -12.74 -7.13 8.65
CA GLU A 50 -12.52 -7.88 7.40
C GLU A 50 -13.14 -7.17 6.20
N ARG A 51 -14.36 -6.65 6.35
CA ARG A 51 -15.04 -5.87 5.29
C ARG A 51 -14.33 -4.57 4.99
N LEU A 52 -13.82 -3.86 6.01
CA LEU A 52 -13.08 -2.61 5.83
C LEU A 52 -11.76 -2.86 5.09
N LEU A 53 -10.99 -3.85 5.51
CA LEU A 53 -9.76 -4.21 4.81
C LEU A 53 -10.03 -4.70 3.40
N GLY A 54 -11.03 -5.58 3.21
CA GLY A 54 -11.42 -6.06 1.89
C GLY A 54 -11.85 -4.91 0.97
N ALA A 55 -12.70 -4.01 1.44
CA ALA A 55 -13.14 -2.83 0.69
C ALA A 55 -11.96 -1.90 0.36
N MET A 56 -11.05 -1.68 1.30
CA MET A 56 -9.85 -0.87 1.08
C MET A 56 -8.98 -1.47 -0.03
N LEU A 57 -8.61 -2.76 0.08
CA LEU A 57 -7.76 -3.42 -0.91
C LEU A 57 -8.42 -3.47 -2.31
N LEU A 58 -9.73 -3.76 -2.36
CA LEU A 58 -10.49 -3.70 -3.62
C LEU A 58 -10.52 -2.28 -4.21
N SER A 59 -10.68 -1.25 -3.39
CA SER A 59 -10.68 0.14 -3.87
C SER A 59 -9.32 0.55 -4.45
N LEU A 60 -8.21 0.10 -3.84
CA LEU A 60 -6.86 0.32 -4.35
C LEU A 60 -6.65 -0.40 -5.70
N ALA A 61 -7.13 -1.64 -5.81
CA ALA A 61 -7.08 -2.42 -7.05
C ALA A 61 -7.86 -1.73 -8.18
N LEU A 62 -9.11 -1.32 -7.90
CA LEU A 62 -9.96 -0.62 -8.87
C LEU A 62 -9.35 0.74 -9.26
N GLY A 63 -8.84 1.51 -8.31
CA GLY A 63 -8.16 2.77 -8.56
C GLY A 63 -6.96 2.61 -9.50
N LEU A 64 -6.14 1.57 -9.29
CA LEU A 64 -5.03 1.24 -10.19
C LEU A 64 -5.52 0.85 -11.59
N LEU A 65 -6.51 -0.04 -11.69
CA LEU A 65 -7.07 -0.47 -12.98
C LEU A 65 -7.63 0.70 -13.80
N LEU A 66 -8.29 1.65 -13.15
CA LEU A 66 -8.78 2.86 -13.80
C LEU A 66 -7.63 3.77 -14.25
N ALA A 67 -6.55 3.87 -13.46
CA ALA A 67 -5.37 4.65 -13.82
C ALA A 67 -4.66 4.13 -15.08
N LEU A 68 -4.79 2.84 -15.41
CA LEU A 68 -4.14 2.21 -16.57
C LEU A 68 -4.56 2.79 -17.93
N ARG A 69 -5.76 3.40 -18.00
CA ARG A 69 -6.28 4.03 -19.23
C ARG A 69 -5.31 5.08 -19.76
N ASP A 70 -4.81 5.91 -18.85
CA ASP A 70 -3.80 6.93 -19.12
C ASP A 70 -2.83 7.03 -17.93
N PRO A 71 -1.77 6.20 -17.92
CA PRO A 71 -0.89 6.07 -16.77
C PRO A 71 -0.06 7.34 -16.52
N VAL A 72 0.21 8.16 -17.55
CA VAL A 72 0.97 9.41 -17.38
C VAL A 72 0.12 10.46 -16.70
N ARG A 73 -1.11 10.65 -17.17
CA ARG A 73 -2.05 11.60 -16.57
C ARG A 73 -2.41 11.19 -15.14
N ASN A 74 -2.53 9.89 -14.90
CA ASN A 74 -2.89 9.33 -13.60
C ASN A 74 -1.68 8.87 -12.77
N ALA A 75 -0.46 9.34 -13.09
CA ALA A 75 0.76 8.90 -12.40
C ALA A 75 0.67 9.09 -10.87
N GLY A 76 -0.04 10.12 -10.40
CA GLY A 76 -0.28 10.35 -8.98
C GLY A 76 -1.00 9.20 -8.27
N VAL A 77 -1.85 8.45 -8.96
CA VAL A 77 -2.56 7.29 -8.37
C VAL A 77 -1.57 6.21 -7.97
N TYR A 78 -0.53 5.94 -8.77
CA TYR A 78 0.53 5.00 -8.43
C TYR A 78 1.27 5.41 -7.16
N ALA A 79 1.56 6.71 -7.01
CA ALA A 79 2.21 7.24 -5.81
C ALA A 79 1.34 7.08 -4.56
N VAL A 80 0.04 7.45 -4.66
CA VAL A 80 -0.89 7.36 -3.53
C VAL A 80 -1.14 5.91 -3.13
N VAL A 81 -1.41 5.02 -4.08
CA VAL A 81 -1.65 3.61 -3.79
C VAL A 81 -0.38 2.96 -3.23
N GLY A 82 0.80 3.28 -3.78
CA GLY A 82 2.07 2.80 -3.24
C GLY A 82 2.35 3.32 -1.83
N LEU A 83 1.98 4.57 -1.52
CA LEU A 83 2.08 5.13 -0.18
C LEU A 83 1.15 4.38 0.78
N VAL A 84 -0.12 4.23 0.45
CA VAL A 84 -1.12 3.54 1.28
C VAL A 84 -0.71 2.10 1.54
N SER A 85 -0.19 1.38 0.55
CA SER A 85 0.28 0.01 0.74
C SER A 85 1.53 -0.07 1.63
N GLY A 86 2.45 0.89 1.50
CA GLY A 86 3.62 1.00 2.38
C GLY A 86 3.23 1.33 3.82
N PHE A 87 2.24 2.21 4.01
CA PHE A 87 1.63 2.48 5.31
C PHE A 87 1.03 1.22 5.92
N LEU A 88 0.25 0.46 5.14
CA LEU A 88 -0.35 -0.79 5.62
C LEU A 88 0.72 -1.82 5.98
N ALA A 89 1.81 -1.91 5.22
CA ALA A 89 2.95 -2.76 5.57
C ALA A 89 3.58 -2.34 6.90
N GLY A 90 3.77 -1.03 7.10
CA GLY A 90 4.31 -0.47 8.34
C GLY A 90 3.42 -0.71 9.55
N SER A 91 2.10 -0.58 9.41
CA SER A 91 1.17 -0.88 10.51
C SER A 91 1.15 -2.36 10.86
N VAL A 92 1.19 -3.26 9.86
CA VAL A 92 1.29 -4.71 10.08
C VAL A 92 2.60 -5.04 10.80
N ALA A 93 3.72 -4.45 10.39
CA ALA A 93 5.02 -4.61 11.04
C ALA A 93 5.02 -4.08 12.48
N TYR A 94 4.35 -2.96 12.75
CA TYR A 94 4.19 -2.45 14.10
C TYR A 94 3.43 -3.43 14.99
N SER A 95 2.29 -3.95 14.54
CA SER A 95 1.51 -4.94 15.32
C SER A 95 2.27 -6.25 15.55
N LEU A 96 3.14 -6.66 14.62
CA LEU A 96 4.03 -7.81 14.83
C LEU A 96 5.04 -7.58 15.95
N ILE A 97 5.50 -6.34 16.15
CA ILE A 97 6.52 -5.99 17.15
C ILE A 97 5.88 -5.63 18.50
N ALA A 98 4.81 -4.84 18.47
CA ALA A 98 4.19 -4.26 19.66
C ALA A 98 3.13 -5.18 20.27
N ASP A 99 2.32 -5.84 19.43
CA ASP A 99 1.15 -6.60 19.88
C ASP A 99 1.38 -8.13 19.89
N GLY A 100 2.55 -8.59 19.41
CA GLY A 100 2.88 -10.02 19.35
C GLY A 100 2.00 -10.79 18.37
N ALA A 101 1.57 -10.14 17.28
CA ALA A 101 0.72 -10.76 16.26
C ALA A 101 1.37 -11.97 15.56
N ASP A 102 0.57 -12.77 14.84
CA ASP A 102 1.03 -14.00 14.20
C ASP A 102 2.26 -13.76 13.29
N PRO A 103 3.41 -14.40 13.56
CA PRO A 103 4.63 -14.22 12.77
C PRO A 103 4.47 -14.51 11.28
N LEU A 104 3.44 -15.26 10.86
CA LEU A 104 3.17 -15.55 9.46
C LEU A 104 3.01 -14.26 8.62
N HIS A 105 2.53 -13.17 9.21
CA HIS A 105 2.41 -11.88 8.51
C HIS A 105 3.75 -11.28 8.06
N TRP A 106 4.88 -11.63 8.71
CA TRP A 106 6.23 -11.27 8.25
C TRP A 106 6.58 -11.89 6.89
N PHE A 107 6.00 -13.03 6.56
CA PHE A 107 6.33 -13.80 5.36
C PHE A 107 5.31 -13.60 4.24
N VAL A 108 4.10 -13.16 4.57
CA VAL A 108 3.01 -12.98 3.61
C VAL A 108 2.69 -11.52 3.39
N GLN A 109 2.15 -10.82 4.39
CA GLN A 109 1.61 -9.47 4.22
C GLN A 109 2.71 -8.41 4.08
N VAL A 110 3.71 -8.42 4.98
CA VAL A 110 4.76 -7.39 4.97
C VAL A 110 5.54 -7.40 3.66
N PRO A 111 6.02 -8.55 3.14
CA PRO A 111 6.76 -8.58 1.88
C PRO A 111 5.88 -8.21 0.69
N LEU A 112 4.64 -8.72 0.65
CA LEU A 112 3.68 -8.42 -0.43
C LEU A 112 3.39 -6.92 -0.54
N LEU A 113 2.99 -6.30 0.56
CA LEU A 113 2.61 -4.88 0.60
C LEU A 113 3.82 -3.97 0.36
N SER A 114 4.99 -4.34 0.88
CA SER A 114 6.24 -3.62 0.63
C SER A 114 6.68 -3.71 -0.82
N ALA A 115 6.63 -4.90 -1.43
CA ALA A 115 6.98 -5.09 -2.83
C ALA A 115 6.04 -4.30 -3.76
N VAL A 116 4.73 -4.34 -3.49
CA VAL A 116 3.75 -3.54 -4.23
C VAL A 116 4.02 -2.04 -4.05
N SER A 117 4.27 -1.59 -2.82
CA SER A 117 4.62 -0.19 -2.53
C SER A 117 5.81 0.28 -3.37
N ILE A 118 6.92 -0.46 -3.31
CA ILE A 118 8.15 -0.15 -4.05
C ILE A 118 7.88 -0.14 -5.56
N ALA A 119 7.20 -1.16 -6.09
CA ALA A 119 6.92 -1.26 -7.52
C ALA A 119 6.09 -0.06 -8.02
N LEU A 120 5.09 0.37 -7.27
CA LEU A 120 4.24 1.50 -7.62
C LEU A 120 4.97 2.85 -7.49
N VAL A 121 5.79 3.03 -6.45
CA VAL A 121 6.62 4.24 -6.29
C VAL A 121 7.66 4.33 -7.40
N VAL A 122 8.36 3.24 -7.73
CA VAL A 122 9.32 3.19 -8.86
C VAL A 122 8.62 3.45 -10.19
N THR A 123 7.42 2.90 -10.38
CA THR A 123 6.64 3.17 -11.60
C THR A 123 6.25 4.65 -11.69
N TYR A 124 5.83 5.25 -10.57
CA TYR A 124 5.55 6.68 -10.50
C TYR A 124 6.78 7.53 -10.86
N THR A 125 7.95 7.24 -10.29
CA THR A 125 9.16 8.04 -10.57
C THR A 125 9.65 7.91 -12.02
N ARG A 126 9.36 6.79 -12.69
CA ARG A 126 9.60 6.61 -14.13
C ARG A 126 8.61 7.38 -15.00
N LEU A 127 7.36 7.48 -14.58
CA LEU A 127 6.31 8.20 -15.32
C LEU A 127 6.39 9.72 -15.12
N ARG A 128 6.84 10.17 -13.94
CA ARG A 128 6.91 11.59 -13.59
C ARG A 128 8.14 11.82 -12.72
N ARG A 129 8.93 12.86 -13.04
CA ARG A 129 10.01 13.28 -12.16
C ARG A 129 9.41 13.68 -10.81
N PRO A 130 9.71 12.96 -9.72
CA PRO A 130 9.14 13.26 -8.43
C PRO A 130 9.73 14.59 -7.93
N HIS A 131 8.88 15.45 -7.37
CA HIS A 131 9.39 16.62 -6.66
C HIS A 131 10.04 16.14 -5.36
N PRO A 132 11.28 16.52 -5.05
CA PRO A 132 12.04 15.96 -3.93
C PRO A 132 11.34 16.16 -2.57
N VAL A 133 10.56 17.24 -2.42
CA VAL A 133 9.74 17.48 -1.23
C VAL A 133 8.65 16.42 -1.06
N VAL A 134 7.99 16.01 -2.13
CA VAL A 134 6.91 15.00 -2.09
C VAL A 134 7.49 13.65 -1.65
N THR A 135 8.64 13.26 -2.21
CA THR A 135 9.33 12.02 -1.81
C THR A 135 9.73 12.03 -0.34
N ARG A 136 10.25 13.16 0.16
CA ARG A 136 10.62 13.30 1.58
C ARG A 136 9.40 13.21 2.49
N ILE A 137 8.29 13.86 2.14
CA ILE A 137 7.04 13.77 2.91
C ILE A 137 6.54 12.33 2.93
N VAL A 138 6.53 11.64 1.79
CA VAL A 138 6.14 10.23 1.67
C VAL A 138 6.99 9.33 2.56
N ILE A 139 8.32 9.45 2.48
CA ILE A 139 9.25 8.66 3.29
C ILE A 139 9.05 8.98 4.78
N ALA A 140 8.97 10.26 5.14
CA ALA A 140 8.74 10.67 6.52
C ALA A 140 7.40 10.13 7.04
N ALA A 141 6.34 10.17 6.24
CA ALA A 141 5.03 9.68 6.61
C ALA A 141 5.07 8.16 6.90
N VAL A 142 5.74 7.36 6.06
CA VAL A 142 5.90 5.91 6.27
C VAL A 142 6.78 5.62 7.50
N LEU A 143 7.90 6.32 7.67
CA LEU A 143 8.83 6.09 8.78
C LEU A 143 8.31 6.59 10.12
N LEU A 144 7.48 7.64 10.12
CA LEU A 144 6.85 8.17 11.34
C LEU A 144 5.61 7.37 11.73
N LEU A 145 5.05 6.53 10.85
CA LEU A 145 3.85 5.76 11.16
C LEU A 145 3.99 4.91 12.43
N PRO A 146 5.05 4.11 12.65
CA PRO A 146 5.22 3.36 13.90
C PRO A 146 5.25 4.27 15.13
N LEU A 147 5.85 5.46 15.03
CA LEU A 147 5.87 6.44 16.11
C LEU A 147 4.48 7.01 16.39
N VAL A 148 3.70 7.29 15.34
CA VAL A 148 2.31 7.76 15.46
C VAL A 148 1.42 6.70 16.08
N LEU A 149 1.56 5.43 15.69
CA LEU A 149 0.82 4.31 16.28
C LEU A 149 1.20 4.12 17.75
N TYR A 150 2.49 4.17 18.07
CA TYR A 150 2.95 4.12 19.46
C TYR A 150 2.39 5.28 20.31
N ALA A 151 2.42 6.51 19.79
CA ALA A 151 1.83 7.66 20.47
C ALA A 151 0.31 7.52 20.64
N HIS A 152 -0.39 6.98 19.64
CA HIS A 152 -1.81 6.66 19.72
C HIS A 152 -2.09 5.65 20.84
N ASP A 153 -1.32 4.56 20.93
CA ASP A 153 -1.51 3.53 21.94
C ASP A 153 -1.25 4.05 23.36
N LEU A 154 -0.22 4.89 23.52
CA LEU A 154 0.06 5.59 24.78
C LEU A 154 -1.11 6.48 25.21
N VAL A 155 -1.63 7.29 24.28
CA VAL A 155 -2.78 8.16 24.54
C VAL A 155 -4.01 7.32 24.89
N TYR A 156 -4.30 6.29 24.11
CA TYR A 156 -5.43 5.40 24.36
C TYR A 156 -5.34 4.74 25.74
N ALA A 157 -4.17 4.24 26.13
CA ALA A 157 -3.94 3.66 27.43
C ALA A 157 -4.09 4.67 28.58
N ALA A 158 -3.83 5.97 28.35
CA ALA A 158 -3.97 7.01 29.36
C ALA A 158 -5.41 7.48 29.58
N PHE A 159 -6.28 7.38 28.57
CA PHE A 159 -7.65 7.93 28.60
C PHE A 159 -8.76 6.87 28.69
N VAL A 160 -8.50 5.63 28.28
CA VAL A 160 -9.54 4.58 28.14
C VAL A 160 -9.31 3.39 29.09
N ARG A 161 -8.13 3.25 29.69
CA ARG A 161 -7.92 2.36 30.85
C ARG A 161 -8.16 3.11 32.14
#